data_AF-W5YVF2-F1
#
_entry.id   AF-W5YVF2-F1
#
_cell.length_a   1.000
_cell.length_b   1.000
_cell.length_c   1.000
_cell.angle_alpha   90.00
_cell.angle_beta   90.00
_cell.angle_gamma   90.00
#
_symmetry.space_group_name_H-M   'P 1'
#
loop_
_entity.id
_entity.type
_entity.pdbx_description
1 polymer ?
#
loop_
_entity_poly.entity_id
_entity_poly.type
_entity_poly.pdbx_seq_one_letter_code
_entity_poly.pdbx_strand_id
1 'polypeptide(L)'
;MCSLREAIINANNNNQTGSADCIAGESALPDVIRFAESINSSPIVLSLTGTNENDAETGDLDISASLIIKGNGASSETVIDGNSTDRVFEIRNDADVQLLDLTVTNGGSVTLGAGIYVSSGRLTMQDARVSSNLIEVNSGSGSGAGIHSLGNLFLTRVSIQANEIDASETDTVFGYGAGIYVGNGGTLSLITSVVEDNLITTVNGSAHGGGLYIYPMWGPPQASAAQSFRAIR
;
A
#
# COMPACT_ATOMS: atom_id res chain seq x y z
N MET A 1 -13.95 -11.50 19.30
CA MET A 1 -13.68 -10.07 19.01
C MET A 1 -13.13 -10.01 17.60
N CYS A 2 -13.77 -9.29 16.68
CA CYS A 2 -13.36 -9.28 15.27
C CYS A 2 -12.04 -8.53 15.06
N SER A 3 -11.11 -9.17 14.38
CA SER A 3 -9.86 -8.62 13.89
C SER A 3 -10.04 -7.89 12.55
N LEU A 4 -9.02 -7.11 12.16
CA LEU A 4 -9.02 -6.45 10.84
C LEU A 4 -9.10 -7.47 9.70
N ARG A 5 -8.37 -8.59 9.80
CA ARG A 5 -8.38 -9.65 8.79
C ARG A 5 -9.77 -10.25 8.63
N GLU A 6 -10.40 -10.63 9.74
CA GLU A 6 -11.76 -11.19 9.73
C GLU A 6 -12.77 -10.19 9.14
N ALA A 7 -12.66 -8.91 9.46
CA ALA A 7 -13.53 -7.87 8.91
C ALA A 7 -13.34 -7.72 7.38
N ILE A 8 -12.10 -7.79 6.88
CA ILE A 8 -11.80 -7.71 5.45
C ILE A 8 -12.32 -8.96 4.71
N ILE A 9 -12.11 -10.16 5.26
CA ILE A 9 -12.64 -11.41 4.66
C ILE A 9 -14.17 -11.33 4.58
N ASN A 10 -14.84 -10.86 5.64
CA ASN A 10 -16.29 -10.69 5.64
C ASN A 10 -16.78 -9.67 4.61
N ALA A 11 -16.05 -8.56 4.42
CA ALA A 11 -16.35 -7.54 3.43
C ALA A 11 -16.15 -8.06 2.00
N ASN A 12 -15.02 -8.72 1.72
CA ASN A 12 -14.72 -9.34 0.42
C ASN A 12 -15.83 -10.34 0.00
N ASN A 13 -16.34 -11.11 0.96
CA ASN A 13 -17.29 -12.20 0.69
C ASN A 13 -18.77 -11.84 0.89
N ASN A 14 -19.08 -10.64 1.41
CA ASN A 14 -20.43 -10.23 1.81
C ASN A 14 -21.13 -11.26 2.73
N ASN A 15 -20.36 -11.89 3.61
CA ASN A 15 -20.84 -12.92 4.53
C ASN A 15 -19.95 -12.97 5.78
N GLN A 16 -20.12 -13.99 6.65
CA GLN A 16 -19.32 -14.16 7.88
C GLN A 16 -18.27 -15.28 7.78
N THR A 17 -17.73 -15.56 6.57
CA THR A 17 -16.72 -16.63 6.40
C THR A 17 -15.41 -16.33 7.09
N GLY A 18 -15.04 -15.06 7.24
CA GLY A 18 -13.88 -14.64 8.02
C GLY A 18 -14.12 -14.85 9.52
N SER A 19 -15.25 -14.35 10.02
CA SER A 19 -15.66 -14.57 11.41
C SER A 19 -17.11 -14.18 11.68
N ALA A 20 -17.73 -14.85 12.66
CA ALA A 20 -19.02 -14.44 13.21
C ALA A 20 -18.91 -13.30 14.24
N ASP A 21 -17.69 -12.90 14.63
CA ASP A 21 -17.44 -11.83 15.61
C ASP A 21 -17.66 -10.42 15.04
N CYS A 22 -17.81 -10.29 13.73
CA CYS A 22 -18.21 -9.08 13.02
C CYS A 22 -19.37 -9.37 12.08
N ILE A 23 -20.06 -8.30 11.69
CA ILE A 23 -21.11 -8.37 10.69
C ILE A 23 -20.54 -8.81 9.33
N ALA A 24 -21.38 -9.42 8.52
CA ALA A 24 -21.10 -9.61 7.10
C ALA A 24 -21.00 -8.26 6.39
N GLY A 25 -20.23 -8.21 5.31
CA GLY A 25 -20.32 -7.11 4.35
C GLY A 25 -21.64 -7.10 3.57
N GLU A 26 -21.87 -6.06 2.78
CA GLU A 26 -23.00 -5.99 1.84
C GLU A 26 -22.61 -5.56 0.42
N SER A 27 -23.35 -6.05 -0.57
CA SER A 27 -23.05 -5.77 -1.98
C SER A 27 -23.63 -4.46 -2.51
N ALA A 28 -24.50 -3.81 -1.75
CA ALA A 28 -25.23 -2.62 -2.19
C ALA A 28 -24.47 -1.31 -1.93
N LEU A 29 -23.64 -1.26 -0.88
CA LEU A 29 -22.85 -0.11 -0.48
C LEU A 29 -21.44 -0.55 -0.08
N PRO A 30 -20.44 0.34 -0.15
CA PRO A 30 -19.11 0.03 0.37
C PRO A 30 -19.17 -0.24 1.88
N ASP A 31 -18.55 -1.33 2.30
CA ASP A 31 -18.36 -1.63 3.72
C ASP A 31 -17.45 -0.60 4.40
N VAL A 32 -17.67 -0.37 5.70
CA VAL A 32 -16.84 0.56 6.48
C VAL A 32 -16.31 -0.12 7.73
N ILE A 33 -15.00 -0.36 7.74
CA ILE A 33 -14.25 -0.90 8.88
C ILE A 33 -13.79 0.27 9.75
N ARG A 34 -14.04 0.17 11.07
CA ARG A 34 -13.64 1.14 12.09
C ARG A 34 -12.98 0.42 13.27
N PHE A 35 -12.15 1.15 14.00
CA PHE A 35 -11.39 0.61 15.13
C PHE A 35 -11.93 1.16 16.45
N ALA A 36 -12.00 0.31 17.47
CA ALA A 36 -12.36 0.74 18.81
C ALA A 36 -11.26 1.64 19.39
N GLU A 37 -11.62 2.69 20.13
CA GLU A 37 -10.64 3.56 20.81
C GLU A 37 -9.75 2.77 21.79
N SER A 38 -10.23 1.64 22.31
CA SER A 38 -9.49 0.78 23.24
C SER A 38 -8.24 0.12 22.64
N ILE A 39 -8.09 0.12 21.31
CA ILE A 39 -6.91 -0.43 20.63
C ILE A 39 -6.00 0.65 20.04
N ASN A 40 -6.27 1.93 20.32
CA ASN A 40 -5.40 3.02 19.90
C ASN A 40 -3.98 2.85 20.43
N SER A 41 -2.99 3.28 19.66
CA SER A 41 -1.56 3.19 20.00
C SER A 41 -1.03 1.76 20.18
N SER A 42 -1.84 0.74 19.88
CA SER A 42 -1.43 -0.65 19.80
C SER A 42 -1.41 -1.07 18.33
N PRO A 43 -0.23 -1.35 17.74
CA PRO A 43 -0.16 -1.79 16.35
C PRO A 43 -0.97 -3.06 16.11
N ILE A 44 -1.69 -3.09 14.99
CA ILE A 44 -2.34 -4.29 14.47
C ILE A 44 -1.30 -5.02 13.65
N VAL A 45 -0.60 -5.95 14.30
CA VAL A 45 0.47 -6.74 13.69
C VAL A 45 -0.12 -7.93 12.94
N LEU A 46 0.23 -8.08 11.66
CA LEU A 46 -0.17 -9.22 10.82
C LEU A 46 0.67 -10.45 11.19
N SER A 47 0.22 -11.20 12.19
CA SER A 47 0.96 -12.36 12.72
C SER A 47 0.71 -13.67 11.98
N LEU A 48 -0.34 -13.75 11.16
CA LEU A 48 -0.63 -14.93 10.34
C LEU A 48 0.23 -14.88 9.09
N THR A 49 1.47 -15.34 9.20
CA THR A 49 2.45 -15.32 8.11
C THR A 49 2.11 -16.34 7.03
N GLY A 50 2.39 -16.01 5.78
CA GLY A 50 2.17 -16.82 4.59
C GLY A 50 2.46 -15.93 3.38
N THR A 51 2.56 -16.51 2.19
CA THR A 51 2.74 -15.74 0.94
C THR A 51 1.98 -16.43 -0.17
N ASN A 52 1.72 -15.70 -1.26
CA ASN A 52 1.08 -16.24 -2.48
C ASN A 52 -0.34 -16.79 -2.28
N GLU A 53 -1.09 -16.17 -1.40
CA GLU A 53 -2.54 -16.35 -1.23
C GLU A 53 -3.25 -15.10 -1.77
N ASN A 54 -4.58 -15.12 -1.98
CA ASN A 54 -5.32 -13.97 -2.56
C ASN A 54 -6.70 -13.73 -1.90
N ASP A 55 -6.94 -14.33 -0.75
CA ASP A 55 -8.19 -14.38 0.01
C ASP A 55 -8.05 -13.73 1.40
N ALA A 56 -6.90 -13.13 1.74
CA ALA A 56 -6.56 -12.55 3.04
C ALA A 56 -6.58 -13.56 4.21
N GLU A 57 -6.35 -14.85 3.97
CA GLU A 57 -6.21 -15.88 5.00
C GLU A 57 -4.84 -15.86 5.70
N THR A 58 -3.76 -15.46 5.01
CA THR A 58 -2.39 -15.36 5.56
C THR A 58 -1.57 -14.27 4.87
N GLY A 59 -0.41 -13.89 5.38
CA GLY A 59 0.42 -12.87 4.75
C GLY A 59 -0.25 -11.50 4.80
N ASP A 60 -0.43 -10.88 3.64
CA ASP A 60 -1.03 -9.57 3.49
C ASP A 60 -2.57 -9.59 3.68
N LEU A 61 -3.19 -8.42 3.56
CA LEU A 61 -4.63 -8.24 3.58
C LEU A 61 -5.10 -7.97 2.16
N ASP A 62 -5.52 -9.03 1.44
CA ASP A 62 -6.17 -8.90 0.14
C ASP A 62 -7.54 -8.24 0.28
N ILE A 63 -7.75 -7.18 -0.50
CA ILE A 63 -9.02 -6.48 -0.63
C ILE A 63 -9.51 -6.65 -2.07
N SER A 64 -10.56 -7.46 -2.23
CA SER A 64 -11.16 -7.80 -3.52
C SER A 64 -12.54 -7.19 -3.74
N ALA A 65 -13.12 -6.54 -2.71
CA ALA A 65 -14.34 -5.75 -2.78
C ALA A 65 -14.11 -4.30 -2.31
N SER A 66 -14.93 -3.37 -2.81
CA SER A 66 -14.79 -1.94 -2.47
C SER A 66 -15.18 -1.68 -1.03
N LEU A 67 -14.29 -1.08 -0.25
CA LEU A 67 -14.51 -0.81 1.17
C LEU A 67 -13.74 0.43 1.65
N ILE A 68 -14.11 0.90 2.84
CA ILE A 68 -13.47 2.02 3.54
C ILE A 68 -12.88 1.49 4.84
N ILE A 69 -11.57 1.63 5.03
CA ILE A 69 -10.91 1.40 6.32
C ILE A 69 -10.64 2.77 6.94
N LYS A 70 -11.32 3.05 8.04
CA LYS A 70 -11.17 4.31 8.76
C LYS A 70 -10.54 4.08 10.13
N GLY A 71 -9.28 4.48 10.23
CA GLY A 71 -8.53 4.55 11.47
C GLY A 71 -9.03 5.65 12.42
N ASN A 72 -8.39 5.73 13.58
CA ASN A 72 -8.64 6.73 14.60
C ASN A 72 -7.60 7.87 14.58
N GLY A 73 -6.61 7.82 13.66
CA GLY A 73 -5.57 8.83 13.49
C GLY A 73 -4.23 8.23 13.02
N ALA A 74 -3.62 8.80 11.97
CA ALA A 74 -2.46 8.21 11.32
C ALA A 74 -1.13 8.36 12.07
N SER A 75 -0.93 9.36 12.93
CA SER A 75 0.39 9.58 13.56
C SER A 75 0.76 8.57 14.65
N SER A 76 -0.23 7.93 15.28
CA SER A 76 0.00 6.99 16.39
C SER A 76 -1.20 6.13 16.77
N GLU A 77 -2.42 6.42 16.29
CA GLU A 77 -3.62 5.78 16.83
C GLU A 77 -3.91 4.45 16.14
N THR A 78 -3.93 4.43 14.81
CA THR A 78 -4.15 3.21 14.02
C THR A 78 -2.93 2.92 13.15
N VAL A 79 -2.18 1.89 13.54
CA VAL A 79 -1.00 1.40 12.82
C VAL A 79 -1.26 -0.03 12.37
N ILE A 80 -1.23 -0.28 11.07
CA ILE A 80 -1.27 -1.61 10.48
C ILE A 80 0.16 -2.01 10.13
N ASP A 81 0.64 -3.05 10.79
CA ASP A 81 2.04 -3.48 10.77
C ASP A 81 2.17 -4.85 10.08
N GLY A 82 2.84 -4.88 8.93
CA GLY A 82 3.05 -6.08 8.11
C GLY A 82 4.03 -7.10 8.69
N ASN A 83 4.63 -6.82 9.86
CA ASN A 83 5.57 -7.70 10.55
C ASN A 83 6.82 -8.09 9.72
N SER A 84 7.10 -7.35 8.64
CA SER A 84 8.12 -7.60 7.62
C SER A 84 8.02 -8.95 6.92
N THR A 85 6.88 -9.66 7.03
CA THR A 85 6.74 -11.04 6.55
C THR A 85 6.06 -11.17 5.20
N ASP A 86 5.24 -10.20 4.81
CA ASP A 86 4.62 -10.06 3.49
C ASP A 86 4.27 -8.57 3.31
N ARG A 87 3.54 -8.24 2.24
CA ARG A 87 2.92 -6.93 2.04
C ARG A 87 1.92 -6.63 3.15
N VAL A 88 1.51 -5.38 3.31
CA VAL A 88 0.43 -5.05 4.27
C VAL A 88 -0.95 -5.20 3.60
N PHE A 89 -1.12 -4.60 2.43
CA PHE A 89 -2.38 -4.66 1.66
C PHE A 89 -2.13 -5.03 0.20
N GLU A 90 -3.01 -5.87 -0.37
CA GLU A 90 -3.25 -5.92 -1.80
C GLU A 90 -4.63 -5.39 -2.16
N ILE A 91 -4.73 -4.57 -3.20
CA ILE A 91 -5.99 -4.16 -3.80
C ILE A 91 -6.10 -4.83 -5.17
N ARG A 92 -7.18 -5.59 -5.33
CA ARG A 92 -7.41 -6.49 -6.47
C ARG A 92 -8.80 -6.29 -7.07
N ASN A 93 -9.08 -6.96 -8.18
CA ASN A 93 -10.41 -7.08 -8.80
C ASN A 93 -11.14 -5.75 -9.02
N ASP A 94 -10.38 -4.72 -9.36
CA ASP A 94 -10.87 -3.37 -9.61
C ASP A 94 -11.60 -2.73 -8.42
N ALA A 95 -11.31 -3.20 -7.20
CA ALA A 95 -11.88 -2.64 -5.98
C ALA A 95 -11.53 -1.15 -5.81
N ASP A 96 -12.50 -0.40 -5.29
CA ASP A 96 -12.33 0.98 -4.86
C ASP A 96 -12.14 1.03 -3.35
N VAL A 97 -10.90 1.26 -2.92
CA VAL A 97 -10.51 1.20 -1.51
C VAL A 97 -10.14 2.58 -1.00
N GLN A 98 -10.67 2.92 0.17
CA GLN A 98 -10.32 4.14 0.89
C GLN A 98 -9.63 3.80 2.20
N LEU A 99 -8.39 4.28 2.37
CA LEU A 99 -7.64 4.16 3.62
C LEU A 99 -7.54 5.55 4.26
N LEU A 100 -8.21 5.72 5.39
CA LEU A 100 -8.37 7.01 6.06
C LEU A 100 -7.78 6.94 7.46
N ASP A 101 -7.08 8.00 7.89
CA ASP A 101 -6.67 8.20 9.29
C ASP A 101 -5.84 7.04 9.89
N LEU A 102 -4.96 6.41 9.10
CA LEU A 102 -4.12 5.27 9.52
C LEU A 102 -2.69 5.30 8.98
N THR A 103 -1.81 4.51 9.60
CA THR A 103 -0.46 4.20 9.11
C THR A 103 -0.36 2.78 8.58
N VAL A 104 0.32 2.62 7.44
CA VAL A 104 0.78 1.34 6.88
C VAL A 104 2.29 1.25 7.01
N THR A 105 2.79 0.22 7.71
CA THR A 105 4.22 0.09 8.01
C THR A 105 4.71 -1.34 8.01
N ASN A 106 6.03 -1.49 7.92
CA ASN A 106 6.73 -2.76 8.12
C ASN A 106 6.20 -3.87 7.21
N GLY A 107 5.77 -3.56 6.00
CA GLY A 107 5.61 -4.56 4.95
C GLY A 107 6.96 -4.98 4.38
N GLY A 108 7.07 -6.20 3.88
CA GLY A 108 8.31 -6.70 3.28
C GLY A 108 8.20 -8.09 2.64
N SER A 109 9.34 -8.76 2.48
CA SER A 109 9.43 -10.11 1.89
C SER A 109 8.80 -10.27 0.49
N VAL A 110 8.71 -9.18 -0.27
CA VAL A 110 8.17 -9.13 -1.64
C VAL A 110 8.98 -8.21 -2.54
N THR A 111 8.68 -8.20 -3.84
CA THR A 111 9.36 -7.35 -4.82
C THR A 111 8.55 -6.15 -5.31
N LEU A 112 7.24 -6.11 -5.02
CA LEU A 112 6.32 -5.05 -5.46
C LEU A 112 5.45 -4.63 -4.27
N GLY A 113 5.41 -3.34 -3.94
CA GLY A 113 4.36 -2.83 -3.03
C GLY A 113 4.43 -3.39 -1.61
N ALA A 114 5.59 -3.36 -0.95
CA ALA A 114 5.76 -3.90 0.40
C ALA A 114 4.74 -3.31 1.39
N GLY A 115 4.51 -1.99 1.38
CA GLY A 115 3.38 -1.42 2.10
C GLY A 115 2.06 -1.79 1.43
N ILE A 116 1.84 -1.25 0.23
CA ILE A 116 0.59 -1.42 -0.51
C ILE A 116 0.88 -1.77 -1.95
N TYR A 117 0.20 -2.81 -2.45
CA TYR A 117 0.17 -3.13 -3.87
C TYR A 117 -1.24 -2.99 -4.42
N VAL A 118 -1.41 -2.12 -5.42
CA VAL A 118 -2.65 -1.99 -6.20
C VAL A 118 -2.44 -2.72 -7.52
N SER A 119 -2.82 -4.00 -7.57
CA SER A 119 -2.69 -4.81 -8.79
C SER A 119 -3.73 -4.43 -9.84
N SER A 120 -4.93 -4.01 -9.40
CA SER A 120 -5.88 -3.26 -10.21
C SER A 120 -6.82 -2.42 -9.33
N GLY A 121 -7.66 -1.57 -9.92
CA GLY A 121 -8.61 -0.74 -9.19
C GLY A 121 -8.10 0.63 -8.76
N ARG A 122 -8.59 1.10 -7.60
CA ARG A 122 -8.35 2.46 -7.11
C ARG A 122 -8.03 2.45 -5.63
N LEU A 123 -7.02 3.22 -5.26
CA LEU A 123 -6.70 3.55 -3.88
C LEU A 123 -6.85 5.05 -3.65
N THR A 124 -7.72 5.42 -2.71
CA THR A 124 -7.77 6.76 -2.13
C THR A 124 -7.19 6.71 -0.72
N MET A 125 -6.20 7.55 -0.44
CA MET A 125 -5.69 7.73 0.91
C MET A 125 -5.87 9.18 1.35
N GLN A 126 -6.31 9.35 2.59
CA GLN A 126 -6.48 10.67 3.17
C GLN A 126 -6.05 10.67 4.64
N ASP A 127 -5.31 11.72 5.03
CA ASP A 127 -4.85 11.91 6.41
C ASP A 127 -4.11 10.66 6.92
N ALA A 128 -3.28 10.06 6.07
CA ALA A 128 -2.69 8.74 6.24
C ALA A 128 -1.17 8.76 6.04
N ARG A 129 -0.52 7.65 6.39
CA ARG A 129 0.93 7.49 6.25
C ARG A 129 1.29 6.11 5.72
N VAL A 130 2.30 6.06 4.84
CA VAL A 130 2.95 4.81 4.41
C VAL A 130 4.43 4.96 4.69
N SER A 131 4.96 4.17 5.62
CA SER A 131 6.35 4.34 6.02
C SER A 131 7.05 3.06 6.43
N SER A 132 8.38 3.05 6.37
CA SER A 132 9.19 1.95 6.90
C SER A 132 8.82 0.59 6.30
N ASN A 133 8.42 0.59 5.03
CA ASN A 133 8.24 -0.63 4.26
C ASN A 133 9.52 -0.92 3.48
N LEU A 134 9.89 -2.19 3.42
CA LEU A 134 11.19 -2.61 2.93
C LEU A 134 11.04 -3.68 1.85
N ILE A 135 11.68 -3.48 0.72
CA ILE A 135 11.89 -4.51 -0.30
C ILE A 135 13.36 -4.92 -0.25
N GLU A 136 13.65 -6.13 0.21
CA GLU A 136 14.97 -6.75 0.10
C GLU A 136 15.02 -7.61 -1.15
N VAL A 137 15.86 -7.23 -2.12
CA VAL A 137 15.96 -7.95 -3.39
C VAL A 137 17.42 -8.27 -3.71
N ASN A 138 17.70 -9.57 -3.84
CA ASN A 138 19.03 -10.05 -4.17
C ASN A 138 19.22 -10.30 -5.66
N SER A 139 18.21 -10.13 -6.51
CA SER A 139 18.32 -10.11 -7.97
C SER A 139 17.01 -9.59 -8.59
N GLY A 140 17.07 -9.10 -9.83
CA GLY A 140 15.87 -8.70 -10.57
C GLY A 140 15.45 -7.25 -10.30
N SER A 141 14.20 -7.03 -9.90
CA SER A 141 13.66 -5.67 -9.72
C SER A 141 12.79 -5.54 -8.48
N GLY A 142 12.97 -4.44 -7.76
CA GLY A 142 12.09 -3.99 -6.68
C GLY A 142 11.37 -2.71 -7.08
N SER A 143 10.11 -2.54 -6.70
CA SER A 143 9.40 -1.29 -6.99
C SER A 143 8.30 -0.96 -5.98
N GLY A 144 8.20 0.33 -5.64
CA GLY A 144 7.13 0.81 -4.77
C GLY A 144 7.18 0.21 -3.37
N ALA A 145 8.31 0.26 -2.67
CA ALA A 145 8.40 -0.30 -1.31
C ALA A 145 7.28 0.28 -0.41
N GLY A 146 6.99 1.58 -0.51
CA GLY A 146 5.78 2.15 0.06
C GLY A 146 4.53 1.71 -0.70
N ILE A 147 4.36 2.22 -1.92
CA ILE A 147 3.19 1.92 -2.77
C ILE A 147 3.65 1.52 -4.17
N HIS A 148 3.21 0.36 -4.64
CA HIS A 148 3.22 -0.01 -6.05
C HIS A 148 1.79 0.03 -6.58
N SER A 149 1.54 0.73 -7.69
CA SER A 149 0.20 0.78 -8.28
C SER A 149 0.19 0.62 -9.79
N LEU A 150 -0.64 -0.30 -10.27
CA LEU A 150 -1.11 -0.39 -11.66
C LEU A 150 -2.44 0.34 -11.87
N GLY A 151 -3.14 0.69 -10.77
CA GLY A 151 -4.39 1.44 -10.76
C GLY A 151 -4.23 2.92 -10.44
N ASN A 152 -5.35 3.57 -10.12
CA ASN A 152 -5.40 5.01 -9.83
C ASN A 152 -5.12 5.29 -8.35
N LEU A 153 -4.21 6.23 -8.09
CA LEU A 153 -3.84 6.69 -6.75
C LEU A 153 -4.30 8.14 -6.51
N PHE A 154 -5.08 8.34 -5.45
CA PHE A 154 -5.50 9.66 -4.99
C PHE A 154 -5.07 9.88 -3.55
N LEU A 155 -4.00 10.67 -3.35
CA LEU A 155 -3.37 10.84 -2.04
C LEU A 155 -3.51 12.29 -1.57
N THR A 156 -4.31 12.52 -0.53
CA THR A 156 -4.54 13.85 0.05
C THR A 156 -4.07 13.93 1.50
N ARG A 157 -3.12 14.83 1.81
CA ARG A 157 -2.51 14.93 3.15
C ARG A 157 -1.94 13.59 3.62
N VAL A 158 -1.20 12.95 2.71
CA VAL A 158 -0.54 11.67 2.96
C VAL A 158 0.97 11.90 3.06
N SER A 159 1.62 11.24 4.01
CA SER A 159 3.09 11.14 4.06
C SER A 159 3.54 9.76 3.59
N ILE A 160 4.40 9.73 2.57
CA ILE A 160 5.08 8.52 2.09
C ILE A 160 6.56 8.67 2.40
N GLN A 161 7.06 7.96 3.43
CA GLN A 161 8.43 8.22 3.88
C GLN A 161 9.18 7.03 4.46
N ALA A 162 10.51 7.09 4.41
CA ALA A 162 11.38 6.03 4.94
C ALA A 162 11.05 4.65 4.39
N ASN A 163 10.54 4.57 3.14
CA ASN A 163 10.38 3.30 2.46
C ASN A 163 11.64 3.01 1.64
N GLU A 164 12.08 1.75 1.67
CA GLU A 164 13.39 1.37 1.17
C GLU A 164 13.31 0.18 0.21
N ILE A 165 14.07 0.26 -0.88
CA ILE A 165 14.43 -0.89 -1.70
C ILE A 165 15.91 -1.12 -1.43
N ASP A 166 16.23 -2.18 -0.69
CA ASP A 166 17.60 -2.60 -0.41
C ASP A 166 18.01 -3.75 -1.33
N ALA A 167 19.08 -3.51 -2.07
CA ALA A 167 19.73 -4.46 -2.95
C ALA A 167 21.23 -4.48 -2.64
N SER A 168 21.55 -4.90 -1.42
CA SER A 168 22.89 -4.90 -0.83
C SER A 168 23.81 -6.01 -1.37
N GLU A 169 23.32 -6.91 -2.22
CA GLU A 169 24.07 -8.06 -2.72
C GLU A 169 24.70 -7.85 -4.11
N THR A 170 25.55 -8.78 -4.53
CA THR A 170 26.41 -8.68 -5.73
C THR A 170 25.69 -8.73 -7.08
N ASP A 171 24.41 -9.02 -7.11
CA ASP A 171 23.64 -9.21 -8.35
C ASP A 171 23.04 -7.90 -8.87
N THR A 172 22.66 -7.91 -10.15
CA THR A 172 22.06 -6.74 -10.78
C THR A 172 20.62 -6.54 -10.35
N VAL A 173 20.35 -5.39 -9.74
CA VAL A 173 19.01 -5.01 -9.27
C VAL A 173 18.55 -3.67 -9.81
N PHE A 174 17.32 -3.64 -10.29
CA PHE A 174 16.63 -2.44 -10.75
C PHE A 174 15.60 -1.99 -9.71
N GLY A 175 15.85 -0.86 -9.05
CA GLY A 175 14.92 -0.23 -8.13
C GLY A 175 14.12 0.88 -8.81
N TYR A 176 12.81 0.95 -8.53
CA TYR A 176 11.94 2.00 -9.06
C TYR A 176 11.01 2.54 -7.97
N GLY A 177 11.10 3.83 -7.66
CA GLY A 177 10.10 4.46 -6.79
C GLY A 177 10.00 3.83 -5.41
N ALA A 178 11.04 3.86 -4.56
CA ALA A 178 10.95 3.25 -3.23
C ALA A 178 9.78 3.81 -2.41
N GLY A 179 9.47 5.10 -2.54
CA GLY A 179 8.23 5.66 -2.01
C GLY A 179 7.01 5.18 -2.81
N ILE A 180 6.90 5.64 -4.06
CA ILE A 180 5.77 5.34 -4.93
C ILE A 180 6.27 4.90 -6.32
N TYR A 181 5.76 3.77 -6.79
CA TYR A 181 5.82 3.34 -8.18
C TYR A 181 4.42 3.36 -8.81
N VAL A 182 4.29 4.01 -9.97
CA VAL A 182 3.07 3.99 -10.79
C VAL A 182 3.38 3.31 -12.12
N GLY A 183 2.78 2.16 -12.36
CA GLY A 183 2.96 1.37 -13.57
C GLY A 183 2.09 1.84 -14.75
N ASN A 184 2.15 1.08 -15.84
CA ASN A 184 1.37 1.37 -17.04
C ASN A 184 -0.14 1.27 -16.76
N GLY A 185 -0.90 2.29 -17.15
CA GLY A 185 -2.35 2.38 -16.91
C GLY A 185 -2.73 3.03 -15.57
N GLY A 186 -1.78 3.17 -14.65
CA GLY A 186 -1.98 3.86 -13.39
C GLY A 186 -1.90 5.38 -13.53
N THR A 187 -2.56 6.09 -12.62
CA THR A 187 -2.48 7.56 -12.50
C THR A 187 -2.21 7.95 -11.06
N LEU A 188 -1.65 9.15 -10.86
CA LEU A 188 -1.31 9.66 -9.52
C LEU A 188 -1.78 11.10 -9.35
N SER A 189 -2.52 11.34 -8.28
CA SER A 189 -2.85 12.67 -7.77
C SER A 189 -2.28 12.83 -6.36
N LEU A 190 -1.42 13.84 -6.17
CA LEU A 190 -0.87 14.22 -4.87
C LEU A 190 -1.38 15.60 -4.49
N ILE A 191 -2.14 15.71 -3.40
CA ILE A 191 -2.71 16.97 -2.92
C ILE A 191 -2.28 17.19 -1.47
N THR A 192 -1.41 18.18 -1.24
CA THR A 192 -0.90 18.48 0.11
C THR A 192 -0.22 17.26 0.75
N SER A 193 0.40 16.41 -0.08
CA SER A 193 1.05 15.16 0.33
C SER A 193 2.56 15.29 0.20
N VAL A 194 3.30 14.53 1.00
CA VAL A 194 4.77 14.56 1.06
C VAL A 194 5.32 13.18 0.71
N VAL A 195 6.40 13.16 -0.08
CA VAL A 195 7.15 11.96 -0.44
C VAL A 195 8.62 12.24 -0.13
N GLU A 196 9.11 11.78 1.02
CA GLU A 196 10.42 12.15 1.57
C GLU A 196 11.17 10.95 2.16
N ASP A 197 12.50 11.03 2.28
CA ASP A 197 13.33 10.00 2.91
C ASP A 197 13.16 8.56 2.37
N ASN A 198 12.70 8.40 1.14
CA ASN A 198 12.60 7.10 0.50
C ASN A 198 13.90 6.79 -0.25
N LEU A 199 14.42 5.58 -0.07
CA LEU A 199 15.76 5.21 -0.49
C LEU A 199 15.76 3.97 -1.41
N ILE A 200 16.63 4.01 -2.41
CA ILE A 200 16.98 2.81 -3.20
C ILE A 200 18.48 2.62 -3.04
N THR A 201 18.87 1.51 -2.43
CA THR A 201 20.26 1.08 -2.32
C THR A 201 20.51 0.00 -3.36
N THR A 202 21.49 0.19 -4.25
CA THR A 202 21.88 -0.81 -5.25
C THR A 202 23.37 -0.77 -5.49
N VAL A 203 24.00 -1.95 -5.52
CA VAL A 203 25.45 -2.10 -5.79
C VAL A 203 25.70 -2.28 -7.28
N ASN A 204 25.02 -3.23 -7.92
CA ASN A 204 25.29 -3.65 -9.30
C ASN A 204 24.10 -3.47 -10.25
N GLY A 205 23.29 -2.42 -10.09
CA GLY A 205 22.18 -2.12 -11.00
C GLY A 205 21.83 -0.64 -11.10
N SER A 206 20.54 -0.31 -11.07
CA SER A 206 20.09 1.09 -11.27
C SER A 206 18.91 1.45 -10.39
N ALA A 207 18.96 2.67 -9.88
CA ALA A 207 17.94 3.26 -9.02
C ALA A 207 17.22 4.38 -9.77
N HIS A 208 15.89 4.26 -9.91
CA HIS A 208 15.07 5.23 -10.61
C HIS A 208 14.07 5.86 -9.64
N GLY A 209 14.34 7.12 -9.29
CA GLY A 209 13.46 7.95 -8.46
C GLY A 209 13.21 7.36 -7.06
N GLY A 210 14.11 7.59 -6.10
CA GLY A 210 13.95 7.08 -4.72
C GLY A 210 12.58 7.39 -4.10
N GLY A 211 12.09 8.62 -4.27
CA GLY A 211 10.73 9.01 -3.84
C GLY A 211 9.62 8.50 -4.76
N LEU A 212 9.69 8.83 -6.05
CA LEU A 212 8.60 8.61 -7.00
C LEU A 212 9.14 8.17 -8.36
N TYR A 213 8.55 7.13 -8.92
CA TYR A 213 8.73 6.71 -10.29
C TYR A 213 7.38 6.51 -10.98
N ILE A 214 7.19 7.14 -12.15
CA ILE A 214 6.01 6.94 -12.99
C ILE A 214 6.49 6.29 -14.28
N TYR A 215 5.99 5.09 -14.57
CA TYR A 215 6.32 4.36 -15.79
C TYR A 215 5.86 5.18 -17.01
N PRO A 216 6.75 5.48 -17.96
CA PRO A 216 6.40 6.30 -19.11
C PRO A 216 5.39 5.55 -19.99
N MET A 217 4.23 6.16 -20.24
CA MET A 217 3.32 5.70 -21.28
C MET A 217 4.00 5.91 -22.64
N TRP A 218 4.56 4.86 -23.24
CA TRP A 218 5.04 4.94 -24.62
C TRP A 218 3.83 4.97 -25.56
N GLY A 219 3.37 6.18 -25.89
CA GLY A 219 2.34 6.49 -26.87
C GLY A 219 2.35 8.00 -27.17
N PRO A 220 1.83 8.46 -28.32
CA PRO A 220 1.76 9.89 -28.61
C PRO A 220 1.01 10.60 -27.47
N PRO A 221 1.45 11.81 -27.07
CA PRO A 221 0.99 12.46 -25.85
C PRO A 221 -0.54 12.56 -25.82
N GLN A 222 -1.17 11.81 -24.91
CA GLN A 222 -2.54 12.08 -24.51
C GLN A 222 -2.49 13.38 -23.71
N ALA A 223 -3.10 14.43 -24.26
CA ALA A 223 -3.14 15.75 -23.66
C ALA A 223 -3.91 15.71 -22.32
N SER A 224 -3.21 15.46 -21.21
CA SER A 224 -3.57 15.95 -19.85
C SER A 224 -2.65 15.34 -18.78
N ALA A 225 -1.42 15.82 -18.69
CA ALA A 225 -0.65 15.69 -17.45
C ALA A 225 0.04 17.03 -17.18
N ALA A 226 -0.67 17.92 -16.48
CA ALA A 226 -0.06 19.09 -15.88
C ALA A 226 0.83 18.61 -14.72
N GLN A 227 2.09 18.29 -15.01
CA GLN A 227 3.09 18.06 -13.98
C GLN A 227 3.55 19.41 -13.43
N SER A 228 2.85 19.94 -12.42
CA SER A 228 3.33 21.07 -11.63
C SER A 228 4.11 20.55 -10.42
N PHE A 229 5.42 20.36 -10.57
CA PHE A 229 6.31 20.17 -9.43
C PHE A 229 6.76 21.54 -8.91
N ARG A 230 6.39 21.89 -7.67
CA ARG A 230 7.06 22.94 -6.89
C ARG A 230 7.93 22.23 -5.85
N ALA A 231 9.23 22.13 -6.12
CA ALA A 231 10.21 21.92 -5.07
C ALA A 231 10.31 23.22 -4.25
N ILE A 232 10.03 23.17 -2.96
CA ILE A 232 10.38 24.25 -2.03
C ILE A 232 11.58 23.76 -1.22
N ARG A 233 12.61 24.59 -1.15
CA ARG A 233 13.84 24.37 -0.37
C ARG A 233 13.55 24.37 1.12
#